data_AF-A0A0K1E3A8-F1
#
_entry.id   AF-A0A0K1E3A8-F1
#
_cell.length_a   1.000
_cell.length_b   1.000
_cell.length_c   1.000
_cell.angle_alpha   90.00
_cell.angle_beta   90.00
_cell.angle_gamma   90.00
#
_symmetry.space_group_name_H-M   'P 1'
#
loop_
_entity.id
_entity.type
_entity.pdbx_description
1 polymer ?
#
loop_
_entity_poly.entity_id
_entity_poly.type
_entity_poly.pdbx_seq_one_letter_code
_entity_poly.pdbx_strand_id
1 'polypeptide(L)' 'METIYKILQKLGEADLETIVEEAQKAGIPPPVATRHLMRLVEKKRVKVMCDIAVRYRPT' A
#
# COMPACT_ATOMS: atom_id res chain seq x y z
N MET A 1 9.11 -3.09 5.59
CA MET A 1 8.06 -3.82 4.81
C MET A 1 6.77 -3.92 5.61
N GLU A 2 6.82 -4.26 6.90
CA GLU A 2 5.65 -4.28 7.79
C GLU A 2 4.91 -2.95 7.92
N THR A 3 5.59 -1.80 7.86
CA THR A 3 4.94 -0.49 8.02
C THR A 3 3.90 -0.21 6.96
N ILE A 4 4.18 -0.49 5.68
CA ILE A 4 3.19 -0.33 4.59
C ILE A 4 2.01 -1.27 4.77
N TYR A 5 2.27 -2.51 5.19
CA TYR A 5 1.19 -3.46 5.46
C TYR A 5 0.32 -3.01 6.64
N LYS A 6 0.91 -2.47 7.71
CA LYS A 6 0.19 -1.88 8.85
C LYS A 6 -0.63 -0.65 8.44
N ILE A 7 -0.08 0.21 7.60
CA ILE A 7 -0.80 1.35 7.02
C ILE A 7 -2.01 0.84 6.22
N LEU A 8 -1.81 -0.13 5.33
CA LEU A 8 -2.91 -0.73 4.56
C LEU A 8 -3.97 -1.39 5.45
N GLN A 9 -3.56 -2.09 6.51
CA GLN A 9 -4.48 -2.70 7.48
C GLN A 9 -5.33 -1.67 8.21
N LYS A 10 -4.79 -0.48 8.49
CA LYS A 10 -5.55 0.62 9.08
C LYS A 10 -6.51 1.26 8.08
N LEU A 11 -6.08 1.43 6.84
CA LEU A 11 -6.88 2.04 5.78
C LEU A 11 -7.97 1.11 5.24
N GLY A 12 -7.76 -0.21 5.33
CA GLY A 12 -8.66 -1.23 4.79
C GLY A 12 -8.54 -1.33 3.26
N GLU A 13 -8.94 -0.30 2.53
CA GLU A 13 -8.79 -0.21 1.08
C GLU A 13 -8.40 1.22 0.71
N ALA A 14 -7.31 1.38 -0.05
CA ALA A 14 -6.81 2.69 -0.43
C ALA A 14 -6.15 2.68 -1.80
N ASP A 15 -6.20 3.81 -2.48
CA ASP A 15 -5.41 4.10 -3.69
C ASP A 15 -3.92 4.29 -3.36
N LEU A 16 -3.10 4.27 -4.42
CA LEU A 16 -1.65 4.38 -4.30
C LEU A 16 -1.22 5.71 -3.66
N GLU A 17 -1.88 6.81 -4.01
CA GLU A 17 -1.54 8.15 -3.51
C GLU A 17 -1.71 8.23 -2.00
N THR A 18 -2.88 7.81 -1.50
CA THR A 18 -3.17 7.74 -0.06
C THR A 18 -2.16 6.88 0.69
N ILE A 19 -1.80 5.71 0.14
CA ILE A 19 -0.80 4.82 0.77
C ILE A 19 0.57 5.48 0.83
N VAL A 20 0.97 6.17 -0.24
CA VAL A 20 2.26 6.85 -0.34
C VAL A 20 2.32 8.07 0.58
N GLU A 21 1.25 8.85 0.69
CA GLU A 21 1.17 9.99 1.62
C GLU A 21 1.28 9.53 3.07
N GLU A 22 0.54 8.49 3.47
CA GLU A 22 0.63 7.94 4.83
C GLU A 22 2.01 7.33 5.11
N ALA A 23 2.62 6.70 4.11
CA ALA A 23 3.99 6.21 4.21
C ALA A 23 5.00 7.35 4.39
N GLN A 24 4.81 8.47 3.68
CA GLN A 24 5.65 9.66 3.80
C GLN A 24 5.53 10.30 5.19
N LYS A 25 4.32 10.40 5.75
CA LYS A 25 4.10 10.84 7.15
C LYS A 25 4.80 9.93 8.15
N ALA A 26 4.93 8.64 7.84
CA ALA A 26 5.68 7.67 8.64
C ALA A 26 7.20 7.67 8.37
N GLY A 27 7.72 8.62 7.58
CA GLY A 27 9.15 8.75 7.26
C GLY A 27 9.65 7.81 6.17
N ILE A 28 8.75 7.18 5.40
CA ILE A 28 9.12 6.29 4.29
C ILE A 28 9.03 7.09 2.99
N PRO A 29 10.13 7.23 2.23
CA PRO A 29 10.10 7.97 0.99
C PRO A 29 9.22 7.26 -0.07
N PRO A 30 8.50 8.02 -0.93
CA PRO A 30 7.61 7.47 -1.95
C PRO A 30 8.15 6.30 -2.78
N PRO A 31 9.37 6.35 -3.35
CA PRO A 31 9.88 5.22 -4.15
C PRO A 31 10.05 3.93 -3.33
N VAL A 32 10.37 4.05 -2.04
CA VAL A 32 10.49 2.90 -1.13
C VAL A 32 9.11 2.38 -0.76
N ALA A 33 8.13 3.27 -0.53
CA ALA A 33 6.76 2.89 -0.25
C ALA A 33 6.15 2.06 -1.41
N THR A 34 6.27 2.55 -2.65
CA THR A 34 5.79 1.84 -3.84
C THR A 34 6.47 0.49 -4.02
N ARG A 35 7.80 0.42 -3.86
CA ARG A 35 8.55 -0.85 -3.93
C ARG A 35 8.10 -1.85 -2.86
N HIS A 36 7.82 -1.36 -1.66
CA HIS A 36 7.33 -2.20 -0.57
C HIS A 36 5.91 -2.69 -0.82
N LEU A 37 5.04 -1.84 -1.36
CA LEU A 37 3.69 -2.20 -1.77
C LEU A 37 3.71 -3.29 -2.86
N MET A 38 4.52 -3.10 -3.91
CA MET A 38 4.69 -4.11 -4.98
C MET A 38 5.14 -5.47 -4.42
N ARG A 39 6.12 -5.49 -3.51
CA ARG A 39 6.54 -6.72 -2.82
C ARG A 39 5.43 -7.39 -2.01
N LEU A 40 4.52 -6.62 -1.43
CA LEU A 40 3.38 -7.18 -0.68
C LEU A 40 2.34 -7.79 -1.64
N VAL A 41 2.17 -7.20 -2.81
CA VAL A 41 1.34 -7.74 -3.90
C VAL A 41 1.95 -9.05 -4.44
N GLU A 42 3.26 -9.08 -4.72
CA GLU A 42 3.97 -10.29 -5.16
C GLU A 42 3.82 -11.44 -4.15
N LYS A 43 3.85 -11.11 -2.85
CA LYS A 43 3.65 -12.07 -1.75
C LYS A 43 2.19 -12.44 -1.50
N LYS A 44 1.24 -11.97 -2.33
CA LYS A 44 -0.21 -12.17 -2.17
C LYS A 44 -0.76 -11.73 -0.79
N ARG A 45 -0.09 -10.79 -0.13
CA ARG A 45 -0.54 -10.17 1.13
C ARG A 45 -1.43 -8.96 0.88
N VAL A 46 -1.40 -8.42 -0.33
CA VAL A 46 -2.21 -7.30 -0.76
C VAL A 46 -2.82 -7.68 -2.11
N LYS A 47 -4.13 -7.48 -2.23
CA LYS A 47 -4.86 -7.62 -3.49
C LYS A 47 -4.97 -6.24 -4.14
N VAL A 48 -4.74 -6.22 -5.44
CA VAL A 48 -5.02 -5.06 -6.29
C VAL A 48 -6.45 -5.22 -6.79
N MET A 49 -7.31 -4.25 -6.49
CA MET A 49 -8.65 -4.16 -7.04
C MET A 49 -8.63 -3.13 -8.16
N CYS A 50 -8.90 -3.59 -9.38
CA CYS A 50 -9.03 -2.72 -10.55
C CYS A 50 -10.51 -2.65 -10.90
N ASP A 51 -11.18 -1.62 -10.40
CA ASP A 51 -12.55 -1.26 -10.81
C ASP A 51 -12.48 0.03 -11.65
N ILE A 52 -13.19 1.10 -11.27
CA ILE A 52 -13.02 2.43 -11.89
C ILE A 52 -11.63 3.04 -11.58
N ALA A 53 -11.00 2.66 -10.46
CA ALA A 53 -9.68 3.10 -10.04
C ALA A 53 -8.87 1.94 -9.43
N VAL A 54 -7.54 2.05 -9.46
CA VAL A 54 -6.63 1.05 -8.85
C VAL A 54 -6.59 1.26 -7.35
N ARG A 55 -7.08 0.27 -6.60
CA ARG A 55 -7.05 0.24 -5.13
C ARG A 55 -6.32 -0.97 -4.62
N TYR A 56 -5.80 -0.87 -3.40
CA TYR A 56 -5.05 -1.92 -2.74
C TYR A 56 -5.72 -2.27 -1.42
N ARG A 57 -5.94 -3.57 -1.21
CA ARG A 57 -6.58 -4.11 -0.02
C ARG A 57 -5.70 -5.18 0.62
N PRO A 58 -5.47 -5.17 1.94
CA PRO A 58 -4.73 -6.24 2.61
C PRO A 58 -5.56 -7.51 2.56
N THR A 59 -4.87 -8.64 2.35
CA THR A 59 -5.45 -9.98 2.40
C THR A 59 -5.46 -10.48 3.83
#